data_AF-A0A855Y289-F1
#
_entry.id   AF-A0A855Y289-F1
#
_cell.length_a   1.000
_cell.length_b   1.000
_cell.length_c   1.000
_cell.angle_alpha   90.00
_cell.angle_beta   90.00
_cell.angle_gamma   90.00
#
_symmetry.space_group_name_H-M   'P 1'
#
loop_
_entity.id
_entity.type
_entity.pdbx_description
1 polymer ?
#
loop_
_entity_poly.entity_id
_entity_poly.type
_entity_poly.pdbx_seq_one_letter_code
_entity_poly.pdbx_strand_id
1 'polypeptide(L)'
;MLQERCNMDDIKVNLLVANEISFNNEIKRHSINDVLNLVEVPYIPCAVKTHVLVKILFPKRDFQEEGYMDIVAPDGLMELNTPIMKIMNFRPHPANPGMDASLQINFAVVEEGTYKYRFYVRHQLVAEYPLQVLLKK
;
A
#
# COMPACT_ATOMS: atom_id res chain seq x y z
N MET A 1 -6.34 5.62 -35.75
CA MET A 1 -6.29 4.59 -34.71
C MET A 1 -6.74 5.22 -33.41
N LEU A 2 -7.96 4.92 -32.96
CA LEU A 2 -8.42 5.33 -31.64
C LEU A 2 -7.66 4.47 -30.61
N GLN A 3 -6.78 5.10 -29.82
CA GLN A 3 -6.23 4.44 -28.64
C GLN A 3 -7.41 4.11 -27.73
N GLU A 4 -7.72 2.83 -27.58
CA GLU A 4 -8.58 2.35 -26.51
C GLU A 4 -7.98 2.85 -25.19
N ARG A 5 -8.59 3.87 -24.60
CA ARG A 5 -8.24 4.31 -23.26
C ARG A 5 -8.50 3.11 -22.35
N CYS A 6 -7.42 2.61 -21.75
CA CYS A 6 -7.54 1.60 -20.71
C CYS A 6 -8.39 2.19 -19.57
N ASN A 7 -9.52 1.57 -19.25
CA ASN A 7 -10.36 2.05 -18.17
C ASN A 7 -9.64 1.76 -16.83
N MET A 8 -9.61 2.73 -15.91
CA MET A 8 -8.96 2.53 -14.61
C MET A 8 -9.65 1.45 -13.78
N ASP A 9 -10.94 1.23 -14.02
CA ASP A 9 -11.78 0.25 -13.33
C ASP A 9 -11.28 -1.20 -13.48
N ASP A 10 -10.33 -1.46 -14.39
CA ASP A 10 -9.81 -2.81 -14.64
C ASP A 10 -8.54 -3.15 -13.85
N ILE A 11 -7.92 -2.18 -13.16
CA ILE A 11 -6.77 -2.49 -12.29
C ILE A 11 -7.26 -3.15 -11.00
N LYS A 12 -6.54 -4.17 -10.53
CA LYS A 12 -6.85 -4.81 -9.24
C LYS A 12 -5.70 -4.56 -8.29
N VAL A 13 -5.99 -3.87 -7.19
CA VAL A 13 -5.01 -3.54 -6.15
C VAL A 13 -5.40 -4.20 -4.85
N ASN A 14 -4.44 -4.87 -4.22
CA ASN A 14 -4.57 -5.38 -2.87
C ASN A 14 -3.45 -4.81 -2.00
N LEU A 15 -3.82 -4.40 -0.79
CA LEU A 15 -2.90 -3.92 0.24
C LEU A 15 -2.85 -4.96 1.37
N LEU A 16 -1.65 -5.20 1.87
CA LEU A 16 -1.44 -5.93 3.11
C LEU A 16 -0.49 -5.12 3.98
N VAL A 17 -0.97 -4.70 5.15
CA VAL A 17 -0.15 -4.07 6.17
C VAL A 17 0.39 -5.15 7.09
N ALA A 18 1.67 -5.11 7.36
CA ALA A 18 2.38 -6.13 8.12
C ALA A 18 3.45 -5.50 9.00
N ASN A 19 3.92 -6.25 10.00
CA ASN A 19 5.03 -5.81 10.83
C ASN A 19 6.32 -5.74 10.01
N GLU A 20 6.58 -6.79 9.22
CA GLU A 20 7.75 -6.86 8.35
C GLU A 20 7.41 -7.55 7.02
N ILE A 21 7.99 -7.02 5.95
CA ILE A 21 8.00 -7.62 4.62
C ILE A 21 9.44 -7.65 4.15
N SER A 22 9.92 -8.82 3.78
CA SER A 22 11.24 -9.03 3.18
C SER A 22 11.09 -9.56 1.75
N PHE A 23 12.02 -9.18 0.88
CA PHE A 23 12.08 -9.69 -0.49
C PHE A 23 13.36 -10.49 -0.70
N ASN A 24 13.21 -11.77 -1.00
CA ASN A 24 14.34 -12.61 -1.40
C ASN A 24 14.61 -12.38 -2.89
N ASN A 25 15.73 -11.72 -3.18
CA ASN A 25 16.16 -11.38 -4.53
C ASN A 25 16.58 -12.57 -5.40
N GLU A 26 17.01 -13.67 -4.79
CA GLU A 26 17.48 -14.88 -5.50
C GLU A 26 16.30 -15.67 -6.06
N ILE A 27 15.26 -15.88 -5.25
CA ILE A 27 14.05 -16.63 -5.64
C ILE A 27 12.87 -15.72 -6.04
N LYS A 28 13.07 -14.40 -6.06
CA LYS A 28 12.06 -13.38 -6.41
C LYS A 28 10.74 -13.53 -5.63
N ARG A 29 10.82 -13.66 -4.31
CA ARG A 29 9.66 -13.91 -3.43
C ARG A 29 9.58 -12.91 -2.28
N HIS A 30 8.36 -12.44 -1.99
CA HIS A 30 8.06 -11.72 -0.75
C HIS A 30 7.70 -12.69 0.37
N SER A 31 8.28 -12.47 1.54
CA SER A 31 7.85 -13.09 2.80
C SER A 31 7.22 -12.00 3.67
N ILE A 32 6.05 -12.28 4.20
CA ILE A 32 5.29 -11.36 5.05
C ILE A 32 5.29 -11.94 6.46
N ASN A 33 5.70 -11.13 7.43
CA ASN A 33 5.65 -11.45 8.84
C ASN A 33 4.51 -10.67 9.49
N ASP A 34 3.58 -11.38 10.13
CA ASP A 34 2.40 -10.88 10.83
C ASP A 34 1.61 -9.80 10.07
N VAL A 35 0.52 -10.20 9.43
CA VAL A 35 -0.44 -9.24 8.85
C VAL A 35 -1.18 -8.53 9.99
N LEU A 36 -1.10 -7.21 10.01
CA LEU A 36 -1.58 -6.38 11.12
C LEU A 36 -2.98 -5.86 10.84
N ASN A 37 -3.97 -6.36 11.59
CA ASN A 37 -5.28 -5.71 11.70
C ASN A 37 -5.33 -4.75 12.91
N LEU A 38 -4.41 -4.91 13.85
CA LEU A 38 -4.29 -4.15 15.08
C LEU A 38 -2.82 -3.96 15.44
N VAL A 39 -2.48 -2.80 16.00
CA VAL A 39 -1.17 -2.52 16.61
C VAL A 39 -1.33 -1.75 17.91
N GLU A 40 -0.54 -2.13 18.92
CA GLU A 40 -0.40 -1.37 20.16
C GLU A 40 0.91 -0.58 20.11
N VAL A 41 0.85 0.72 20.38
CA VAL A 41 2.04 1.59 20.46
C VAL A 41 2.13 2.24 21.83
N PRO A 42 3.35 2.41 22.40
CA PRO A 42 3.50 3.08 23.67
C PRO A 42 3.05 4.54 23.57
N TYR A 43 2.48 5.07 24.64
CA TYR A 43 2.06 6.47 24.69
C TYR A 43 3.22 7.45 24.40
N ILE A 44 4.47 7.08 24.75
CA ILE A 44 5.69 7.83 24.40
C ILE A 44 6.84 6.84 24.11
N PRO A 45 7.49 6.86 22.91
CA PRO A 45 7.13 7.63 21.73
C PRO A 45 5.95 7.01 20.96
N CYS A 46 4.97 7.83 20.64
CA CYS A 46 3.75 7.40 19.97
C CYS A 46 3.94 7.32 18.45
N ALA A 47 4.54 6.25 17.95
CA ALA A 47 4.77 6.07 16.51
C ALA A 47 4.52 4.64 16.06
N VAL A 48 3.87 4.51 14.91
CA VAL A 48 3.65 3.23 14.22
C VAL A 48 4.71 3.06 13.14
N LYS A 49 5.26 1.86 13.05
CA LYS A 49 6.12 1.41 11.96
C LYS A 49 5.51 0.18 11.33
N THR A 50 5.22 0.23 10.04
CA THR A 50 4.65 -0.89 9.30
C THR A 50 5.33 -1.04 7.96
N HIS A 51 5.26 -2.26 7.41
CA HIS A 51 5.53 -2.52 6.02
C HIS A 51 4.20 -2.74 5.30
N VAL A 52 4.07 -2.23 4.08
CA VAL A 52 2.88 -2.41 3.25
C VAL A 52 3.27 -3.11 1.96
N LEU A 53 2.68 -4.28 1.71
CA LEU A 53 2.76 -4.95 0.41
C LEU A 53 1.62 -4.44 -0.45
N VAL A 54 1.96 -3.83 -1.57
CA VAL A 54 1.03 -3.44 -2.62
C VAL A 54 1.15 -4.46 -3.74
N LYS A 55 0.07 -5.20 -4.03
CA LYS A 55 -0.02 -6.09 -5.19
C LYS A 55 -0.96 -5.49 -6.20
N ILE A 56 -0.46 -5.27 -7.42
CA ILE A 56 -1.25 -4.67 -8.50
C ILE A 56 -1.26 -5.62 -9.69
N LEU A 57 -2.45 -5.86 -10.24
CA LEU A 57 -2.66 -6.51 -11.52
C LEU A 57 -3.13 -5.49 -12.54
N PHE A 58 -2.52 -5.52 -13.72
CA PHE A 58 -2.84 -4.63 -14.81
C PHE A 58 -3.66 -5.34 -15.89
N PRO A 59 -4.57 -4.62 -16.56
CA PRO A 59 -5.34 -5.16 -17.68
C PRO A 59 -4.48 -5.41 -18.93
N LYS A 60 -3.41 -4.62 -19.12
CA LYS A 60 -2.51 -4.70 -20.28
C LYS A 60 -1.04 -4.66 -19.83
N ARG A 61 -0.13 -5.21 -20.65
CA ARG A 61 1.32 -5.31 -20.32
C ARG A 61 2.06 -3.98 -20.40
N ASP A 62 1.59 -3.08 -21.25
CA ASP A 62 2.11 -1.72 -21.46
C ASP A 62 1.47 -0.69 -20.53
N PHE A 63 0.68 -1.13 -19.54
CA PHE A 63 0.11 -0.25 -18.53
C PHE A 63 1.23 0.49 -17.78
N GLN A 64 1.13 1.82 -17.75
CA GLN A 64 2.04 2.69 -17.03
C GLN A 64 1.29 3.89 -16.47
N GLU A 65 1.36 4.08 -15.17
CA GLU A 65 0.73 5.19 -14.45
C GLU A 65 1.57 5.59 -13.24
N GLU A 66 1.08 6.58 -12.48
CA GLU A 66 1.63 7.00 -11.19
C GLU A 66 0.64 6.69 -10.06
N GLY A 67 1.18 6.34 -8.90
CA GLY A 67 0.39 6.19 -7.68
C GLY A 67 1.14 6.56 -6.42
N TYR A 68 0.40 6.65 -5.33
CA TYR A 68 0.89 7.06 -4.02
C TYR A 68 -0.02 6.49 -2.93
N MET A 69 0.44 6.54 -1.69
CA MET A 69 -0.29 6.10 -0.52
C MET A 69 -0.47 7.25 0.48
N ASP A 70 -1.68 7.38 1.00
CA ASP A 70 -1.99 8.27 2.11
C ASP A 70 -2.32 7.46 3.36
N ILE A 71 -1.89 7.96 4.51
CA ILE A 71 -2.33 7.49 5.82
C ILE A 71 -3.28 8.53 6.39
N VAL A 72 -4.50 8.11 6.66
CA VAL A 72 -5.57 8.97 7.19
C VAL A 72 -5.89 8.55 8.62
N ALA A 73 -5.86 9.51 9.53
CA ALA A 73 -6.20 9.36 10.94
C ALA A 73 -7.70 9.10 11.16
N PRO A 74 -8.10 8.66 12.37
CA PRO A 74 -9.50 8.42 12.72
C PRO A 74 -10.39 9.67 12.56
N ASP A 75 -9.88 10.86 12.87
CA ASP A 75 -10.55 12.14 12.63
C ASP A 75 -10.72 12.52 11.13
N GLY A 76 -10.07 11.77 10.23
CA GLY A 76 -10.11 11.99 8.79
C GLY A 76 -9.02 12.91 8.25
N LEU A 77 -8.12 13.42 9.10
CA LEU A 77 -6.95 14.19 8.67
C LEU A 77 -5.86 13.29 8.11
N MET A 78 -5.09 13.84 7.17
CA MET A 78 -3.96 13.13 6.57
C MET A 78 -2.73 13.25 7.47
N GLU A 79 -2.18 12.12 7.89
CA GLU A 79 -0.97 12.03 8.70
C GLU A 79 0.29 11.93 7.84
N LEU A 80 0.18 11.24 6.70
CA LEU A 80 1.31 10.99 5.82
C LEU A 80 0.84 10.87 4.38
N ASN A 81 1.62 11.45 3.47
CA ASN A 81 1.58 11.18 2.03
C ASN A 81 2.93 10.60 1.63
N THR A 82 2.92 9.44 0.98
CA THR A 82 4.16 8.85 0.45
C THR A 82 4.57 9.52 -0.86
N PRO A 83 5.87 9.53 -1.19
CA PRO A 83 6.32 9.93 -2.53
C PRO A 83 5.60 9.15 -3.64
N ILE A 84 5.37 9.83 -4.76
CA ILE A 84 4.80 9.22 -5.96
C ILE A 84 5.72 8.11 -6.47
N MET A 85 5.14 6.97 -6.81
CA MET A 85 5.81 5.83 -7.41
C MET A 85 5.27 5.54 -8.81
N LYS A 86 6.17 5.11 -9.70
CA LYS A 86 5.80 4.63 -11.03
C LYS A 86 5.18 3.24 -10.93
N ILE A 87 4.04 3.07 -11.58
CA ILE A 87 3.28 1.83 -11.62
C ILE A 87 3.34 1.28 -13.04
N MET A 88 4.04 0.16 -13.22
CA MET A 88 4.24 -0.47 -14.53
C MET A 88 4.47 -1.97 -14.41
N ASN A 89 4.29 -2.72 -15.49
CA ASN A 89 4.44 -4.17 -15.47
C ASN A 89 5.91 -4.60 -15.24
N PHE A 90 6.15 -5.34 -14.15
CA PHE A 90 7.43 -6.01 -13.88
C PHE A 90 7.36 -7.53 -14.01
N ARG A 91 6.17 -8.09 -14.28
CA ARG A 91 5.98 -9.54 -14.35
C ARG A 91 6.29 -10.08 -15.76
N PRO A 92 7.11 -11.14 -15.87
CA PRO A 92 7.44 -11.75 -17.16
C PRO A 92 6.24 -12.47 -17.77
N HIS A 93 6.32 -12.77 -19.06
CA HIS A 93 5.38 -13.71 -19.69
C HIS A 93 5.68 -15.14 -19.21
N PRO A 94 4.68 -16.00 -18.93
CA PRO A 94 3.24 -15.85 -19.16
C PRO A 94 2.43 -15.29 -17.98
N ALA A 95 3.07 -14.85 -16.90
CA ALA A 95 2.36 -14.34 -15.72
C ALA A 95 1.46 -13.15 -16.06
N ASN A 96 0.33 -13.03 -15.35
CA ASN A 96 -0.57 -11.89 -15.48
C ASN A 96 0.19 -10.57 -15.26
N PRO A 97 -0.02 -9.54 -16.09
CA PRO A 97 0.66 -8.26 -15.95
C PRO A 97 0.42 -7.66 -14.56
N GLY A 98 1.44 -7.09 -13.97
CA GLY A 98 1.35 -6.56 -12.62
C GLY A 98 2.67 -6.11 -12.04
N MET A 99 2.59 -5.63 -10.81
CA MET A 99 3.74 -5.32 -9.97
C MET A 99 3.44 -5.65 -8.52
N ASP A 100 4.51 -5.95 -7.78
CA ASP A 100 4.47 -6.02 -6.33
C ASP A 100 5.44 -4.95 -5.80
N ALA A 101 5.04 -4.20 -4.79
CA ALA A 101 5.87 -3.18 -4.15
C ALA A 101 5.77 -3.30 -2.63
N SER A 102 6.89 -3.05 -1.95
CA SER A 102 6.96 -2.98 -0.49
C SER A 102 7.26 -1.55 -0.10
N LEU A 103 6.42 -0.96 0.73
CA LEU A 103 6.61 0.38 1.29
C LEU A 103 6.86 0.26 2.79
N GLN A 104 7.80 1.04 3.32
CA GLN A 104 7.96 1.22 4.76
C GLN A 104 7.25 2.51 5.16
N ILE A 105 6.31 2.40 6.09
CA ILE A 105 5.46 3.49 6.53
C ILE A 105 5.73 3.75 8.00
N ASN A 106 6.08 4.99 8.32
CA ASN A 106 6.32 5.43 9.68
C ASN A 106 5.58 6.75 9.89
N PHE A 107 4.72 6.83 10.90
CA PHE A 107 3.98 8.05 11.24
C PHE A 107 3.76 8.14 12.76
N ALA A 108 3.57 9.37 13.23
CA ALA A 108 3.21 9.63 14.61
C ALA A 108 1.73 9.31 14.83
N VAL A 109 1.40 8.78 16.01
CA VAL A 109 0.01 8.50 16.39
C VAL A 109 -0.43 9.59 17.35
N VAL A 110 -1.45 10.34 16.95
CA VAL A 110 -2.00 11.44 17.76
C VAL A 110 -3.21 11.01 18.58
N GLU A 111 -3.92 9.98 18.11
CA GLU A 111 -5.10 9.41 18.77
C GLU A 111 -5.25 7.90 18.51
N GLU A 112 -5.98 7.23 19.40
CA GLU A 112 -6.43 5.85 19.20
C GLU A 112 -7.54 5.79 18.15
N GLY A 113 -7.56 4.73 17.34
CA GLY A 113 -8.63 4.50 16.39
C GLY A 113 -8.19 3.75 15.15
N THR A 114 -9.06 3.72 14.14
CA THR A 114 -8.78 3.08 12.87
C THR A 114 -8.10 4.05 11.91
N TYR A 115 -6.82 3.82 11.63
CA TYR A 115 -6.07 4.52 10.59
C TYR A 115 -6.29 3.82 9.25
N LYS A 116 -6.39 4.60 8.17
CA LYS A 116 -6.67 4.07 6.83
C LYS A 116 -5.46 4.26 5.94
N TYR A 117 -4.96 3.15 5.40
CA TYR A 117 -3.94 3.12 4.36
C TYR A 117 -4.65 3.16 3.02
N ARG A 118 -4.55 4.27 2.31
CA ARG A 118 -5.27 4.51 1.06
C ARG A 118 -4.30 4.59 -0.10
N PHE A 119 -4.47 3.71 -1.08
CA PHE A 119 -3.64 3.72 -2.28
C PHE A 119 -4.39 4.36 -3.45
N TYR A 120 -3.72 5.30 -4.09
CA TYR A 120 -4.26 6.09 -5.19
C TYR A 120 -3.48 5.81 -6.46
N VAL A 121 -4.20 5.75 -7.58
CA VAL A 121 -3.64 5.76 -8.94
C VAL A 121 -4.38 6.85 -9.70
N ARG A 122 -3.67 7.76 -10.37
CA ARG A 122 -4.28 8.95 -11.03
C ARG A 122 -5.29 9.69 -10.14
N HIS A 123 -4.95 9.87 -8.86
CA HIS A 123 -5.79 10.52 -7.85
C HIS A 123 -7.14 9.84 -7.56
N GLN A 124 -7.39 8.63 -8.06
CA GLN A 124 -8.55 7.83 -7.67
C GLN A 124 -8.13 6.80 -6.62
N LEU A 125 -8.96 6.65 -5.59
CA LEU A 125 -8.77 5.63 -4.56
C LEU A 125 -9.04 4.25 -5.17
N VAL A 126 -8.04 3.37 -5.16
CA VAL A 126 -8.14 2.03 -5.78
C VAL A 126 -8.02 0.89 -4.78
N ALA A 127 -7.50 1.16 -3.58
CA ALA A 127 -7.52 0.22 -2.46
C ALA A 127 -7.42 0.97 -1.12
N GLU A 128 -8.05 0.41 -0.09
CA GLU A 128 -7.97 0.88 1.30
C GLU A 128 -7.71 -0.31 2.23
N TYR A 129 -6.88 -0.12 3.26
CA TYR A 129 -6.66 -1.09 4.32
C TYR A 129 -6.81 -0.42 5.70
N PRO A 130 -7.75 -0.87 6.55
CA PRO A 130 -7.91 -0.34 7.89
C PRO A 130 -6.95 -1.00 8.89
N LEU A 131 -6.28 -0.20 9.72
CA LEU A 131 -5.45 -0.67 10.83
C LEU A 131 -5.96 -0.05 12.13
N GLN A 132 -6.35 -0.89 13.10
CA GLN A 132 -6.68 -0.41 14.43
C GLN A 132 -5.39 -0.09 15.21
N VAL A 133 -5.28 1.12 15.73
CA VAL A 133 -4.17 1.55 16.57
C VAL A 133 -4.69 1.80 17.99
N LEU A 134 -4.02 1.20 18.98
CA LEU A 134 -4.28 1.37 20.40
C LEU A 134 -3.04 1.96 21.09
N LEU A 135 -3.27 2.80 22.09
CA LEU A 135 -2.24 3.39 22.92
C LEU A 135 -2.07 2.55 24.18
N LYS A 136 -0.87 1.99 24.30
CA LYS A 136 -0.43 1.31 25.50
C LYS A 136 0.02 2.34 26.53
N LYS A 137 -0.75 2.44 27.61
CA LYS A 137 -0.46 3.28 28.78
C LYS A 137 0.77 2.79 29.53
#